data_AF-A0A1S9AD23-F1
#
_entry.id   AF-A0A1S9AD23-F1
#
_cell.length_a   1.000
_cell.length_b   1.000
_cell.length_c   1.000
_cell.angle_alpha   90.00
_cell.angle_beta   90.00
_cell.angle_gamma   90.00
#
_symmetry.space_group_name_H-M   'P 1'
#
loop_
_entity.id
_entity.type
_entity.pdbx_description
1 polymer ?
#
loop_
_entity_poly.entity_id
_entity_poly.type
_entity_poly.pdbx_seq_one_letter_code
_entity_poly.pdbx_strand_id
1 'polypeptide(L)'
;MNEHGNEYIGTVFVLPESRSFELKTTWHGAPHTVTGTISQQLAARFDDHAPDALDPRRLALRPRRVEVMTREIHERHRAPRKVYCLTRVFDTEDLGTPESIPAAAI
;
A
#
# COMPACT_ATOMS: atom_id res chain seq x y z
N MET A 1 -2.74 22.05 -1.81
CA MET A 1 -2.46 20.74 -2.43
C MET A 1 -3.52 19.79 -1.88
N ASN A 2 -4.28 19.09 -2.73
CA ASN A 2 -5.27 18.11 -2.29
C ASN A 2 -4.63 16.72 -2.35
N GLU A 3 -4.21 16.25 -1.18
CA GLU A 3 -3.71 14.88 -0.98
C GLU A 3 -4.84 14.08 -0.36
N HIS A 4 -5.22 12.98 -1.00
CA HIS A 4 -6.30 12.11 -0.54
C HIS A 4 -5.76 10.71 -0.35
N GLY A 5 -5.73 10.24 0.91
CA GLY A 5 -5.50 8.84 1.22
C GLY A 5 -6.72 8.03 0.81
N ASN A 6 -6.58 7.19 -0.22
CA ASN A 6 -7.64 6.31 -0.67
C ASN A 6 -7.27 4.88 -0.30
N GLU A 7 -8.19 4.22 0.39
CA GLU A 7 -8.04 2.81 0.71
C GLU A 7 -8.65 1.97 -0.42
N TYR A 8 -7.89 0.99 -0.88
CA TYR A 8 -8.31 0.07 -1.92
C TYR A 8 -8.17 -1.37 -1.43
N ILE A 9 -9.04 -2.24 -1.92
CA ILE A 9 -8.96 -3.68 -1.70
C ILE A 9 -8.69 -4.32 -3.04
N GLY A 10 -7.57 -5.01 -3.16
CA GLY A 10 -7.15 -5.58 -4.44
C GLY A 10 -5.82 -6.31 -4.37
N THR A 11 -5.44 -6.95 -5.47
CA THR A 11 -4.14 -7.60 -5.57
C THR A 11 -3.08 -6.57 -5.90
N VAL A 12 -2.10 -6.40 -5.02
CA VAL A 12 -0.99 -5.47 -5.23
C VAL A 12 0.26 -6.22 -5.67
N PHE A 13 0.86 -5.74 -6.74
CA PHE A 13 2.14 -6.17 -7.29
C PHE A 13 3.13 -5.04 -7.06
N VAL A 14 4.26 -5.35 -6.46
CA VAL A 14 5.29 -4.37 -6.11
C VAL A 14 6.59 -4.78 -6.76
N LEU A 15 7.24 -3.82 -7.42
CA LEU A 15 8.57 -3.95 -7.98
C LEU A 15 9.53 -3.15 -7.10
N PRO A 16 10.20 -3.80 -6.12
CA PRO A 16 11.11 -3.11 -5.21
C PRO A 16 12.28 -2.45 -5.93
N GLU A 17 12.80 -3.08 -6.99
CA GLU A 17 13.93 -2.55 -7.80
C GLU A 17 13.63 -1.18 -8.42
N SER A 18 12.42 -0.98 -8.91
CA SER A 18 11.98 0.28 -9.53
C SER A 18 11.10 1.13 -8.62
N ARG A 19 10.96 0.76 -7.34
CA ARG A 19 10.08 1.42 -6.36
C ARG A 19 8.69 1.72 -6.90
N SER A 20 8.15 0.80 -7.67
CA SER A 20 6.89 0.94 -8.40
C SER A 20 5.89 -0.10 -7.93
N PHE A 21 4.60 0.21 -8.02
CA PHE A 21 3.53 -0.73 -7.71
C PHE A 21 2.43 -0.70 -8.77
N GLU A 22 1.76 -1.84 -8.90
CA GLU A 22 0.55 -2.03 -9.66
C GLU A 22 -0.49 -2.67 -8.75
N LEU A 23 -1.62 -2.01 -8.56
CA LEU A 23 -2.75 -2.49 -7.78
C LEU A 23 -3.89 -2.83 -8.72
N LYS A 24 -4.31 -4.09 -8.72
CA LYS A 24 -5.53 -4.55 -9.40
C LYS A 24 -6.66 -4.59 -8.39
N THR A 25 -7.58 -3.64 -8.51
CA THR A 25 -8.76 -3.53 -7.64
C THR A 25 -10.03 -3.55 -8.48
N THR A 26 -11.19 -3.63 -7.84
CA THR A 26 -12.50 -3.49 -8.51
C THR A 26 -13.15 -2.23 -7.96
N TRP A 27 -13.30 -1.21 -8.80
CA TRP A 27 -13.91 0.06 -8.45
C TRP A 27 -15.28 0.17 -9.13
N HIS A 28 -16.36 0.34 -8.35
CA HIS A 28 -17.74 0.40 -8.84
C HIS A 28 -18.15 -0.82 -9.71
N GLY A 29 -17.66 -2.02 -9.36
CA GLY A 29 -17.97 -3.25 -10.10
C GLY A 29 -17.17 -3.44 -11.39
N ALA A 30 -16.27 -2.50 -11.74
CA ALA A 30 -15.37 -2.63 -12.89
C ALA A 30 -13.93 -2.88 -12.41
N PRO A 31 -13.16 -3.75 -13.11
CA PRO A 31 -11.74 -3.91 -12.82
C PRO A 31 -11.01 -2.59 -13.07
N HIS A 32 -10.25 -2.14 -12.09
CA HIS A 32 -9.47 -0.90 -12.12
C HIS A 32 -8.04 -1.20 -11.72
N THR A 33 -7.09 -0.72 -12.52
CA THR A 33 -5.66 -0.89 -12.25
C THR A 33 -5.07 0.46 -11.88
N VAL A 34 -4.49 0.55 -10.68
CA VAL A 34 -3.84 1.75 -10.16
C VAL A 34 -2.34 1.50 -10.14
N THR A 35 -1.59 2.31 -10.88
CA THR A 35 -0.12 2.20 -10.94
C THR A 35 0.52 3.45 -10.37
N GLY A 36 1.62 3.28 -9.64
CA GLY A 36 2.32 4.40 -9.03
C GLY A 36 3.63 4.00 -8.40
N THR A 37 4.10 4.82 -7.48
CA THR A 37 5.35 4.60 -6.74
C THR A 37 5.08 4.14 -5.32
N ILE A 38 6.00 3.41 -4.71
CA ILE A 38 5.91 3.08 -3.28
C ILE A 38 6.53 4.20 -2.44
N SER A 39 5.97 4.44 -1.26
CA SER A 39 6.54 5.39 -0.30
C SER A 39 7.91 4.89 0.18
N GLN A 40 8.79 5.82 0.58
CA GLN A 40 10.12 5.46 1.08
C GLN A 40 10.06 4.56 2.32
N GLN A 41 9.10 4.81 3.21
CA GLN A 41 8.92 4.00 4.43
C GLN A 41 8.48 2.57 4.09
N LEU A 42 7.57 2.42 3.11
CA LEU A 42 7.13 1.11 2.67
C LEU A 42 8.22 0.40 1.86
N ALA A 43 8.97 1.13 1.03
CA ALA A 43 10.14 0.60 0.32
C ALA A 43 11.16 -0.02 1.29
N ALA A 44 11.40 0.61 2.43
CA ALA A 44 12.29 0.09 3.46
C ALA A 44 11.79 -1.22 4.10
N ARG A 45 10.47 -1.49 4.09
CA ARG A 45 9.90 -2.77 4.54
C ARG A 45 10.10 -3.89 3.51
N PHE A 46 10.31 -3.58 2.24
CA PHE A 46 10.62 -4.58 1.22
C PHE A 46 12.11 -4.98 1.19
N ASP A 47 12.94 -4.37 2.05
CA ASP A 47 14.33 -4.74 2.21
C ASP A 47 14.45 -6.01 3.05
N ASP A 48 15.26 -6.97 2.62
CA ASP A 48 15.43 -8.29 3.27
C ASP A 48 15.96 -8.17 4.71
N HIS A 49 16.67 -7.08 5.03
CA HIS A 49 17.18 -6.81 6.36
C HIS A 49 16.20 -6.08 7.27
N ALA A 50 14.97 -5.80 6.82
CA ALA A 50 13.97 -5.14 7.63
C ALA A 50 13.43 -6.08 8.72
N PRO A 51 13.24 -5.60 9.96
CA PRO A 51 12.70 -6.40 11.06
C PRO A 51 11.24 -6.86 10.84
N ASP A 52 10.56 -6.30 9.85
CA ASP A 52 9.21 -6.68 9.39
C ASP A 52 9.25 -6.69 7.86
N ALA A 53 10.16 -7.50 7.32
CA ALA A 53 10.34 -7.61 5.88
C ALA A 53 9.04 -8.11 5.23
N LEU A 54 8.48 -7.29 4.35
CA LEU A 54 7.30 -7.61 3.59
C LEU A 54 7.73 -8.28 2.29
N ASP A 55 7.30 -9.52 2.06
CA ASP A 55 7.55 -10.17 0.78
C ASP A 55 6.63 -9.61 -0.32
N PRO A 56 7.17 -9.00 -1.39
CA PRO A 56 6.36 -8.48 -2.50
C PRO A 56 5.58 -9.61 -3.19
N ARG A 57 6.15 -10.83 -3.20
CA ARG A 57 5.51 -12.03 -3.75
C ARG A 57 4.29 -12.45 -2.93
N ARG A 58 4.35 -12.34 -1.59
CA ARG A 58 3.22 -12.68 -0.70
C ARG A 58 2.05 -11.73 -0.90
N LEU A 59 2.34 -10.45 -1.18
CA LEU A 59 1.31 -9.46 -1.49
C LEU A 59 0.51 -9.80 -2.76
N ALA A 60 1.17 -10.36 -3.77
CA ALA A 60 0.54 -10.71 -5.04
C ALA A 60 -0.31 -11.99 -4.97
N LEU A 61 -0.19 -12.80 -3.90
CA LEU A 61 -0.90 -14.07 -3.77
C LEU A 61 -2.41 -13.91 -3.53
N ARG A 62 -2.82 -12.84 -2.83
CA ARG A 62 -4.21 -12.62 -2.42
C ARG A 62 -4.54 -11.14 -2.46
N PRO A 63 -5.80 -10.77 -2.74
CA PRO A 63 -6.22 -9.39 -2.62
C PRO A 63 -6.10 -8.93 -1.16
N ARG A 64 -5.47 -7.78 -0.96
CA ARG A 64 -5.20 -7.18 0.35
C ARG A 64 -5.70 -5.75 0.37
N ARG A 65 -5.85 -5.24 1.59
CA ARG A 65 -6.27 -3.88 1.84
C ARG A 65 -5.02 -3.00 1.85
N VAL A 66 -5.01 -1.96 1.02
CA VAL A 66 -3.85 -1.08 0.85
C VAL A 66 -4.27 0.37 0.90
N GLU A 67 -3.41 1.20 1.44
CA GLU A 67 -3.57 2.65 1.45
C GLU A 67 -2.71 3.26 0.34
N VAL A 68 -3.39 3.95 -0.58
CA VAL A 68 -2.75 4.66 -1.68
C VAL A 68 -3.07 6.14 -1.54
N MET A 69 -2.03 6.92 -1.29
CA MET A 69 -2.10 8.37 -1.31
C MET A 69 -2.15 8.85 -2.76
N THR A 70 -3.27 9.46 -3.14
CA THR A 70 -3.45 10.10 -4.44
C THR A 70 -3.16 11.58 -4.30
N ARG A 71 -2.24 12.09 -5.11
CA ARG A 71 -1.93 13.52 -5.18
C ARG A 71 -2.20 14.02 -6.59
N GLU A 72 -2.94 15.11 -6.68
CA GLU A 72 -3.18 15.78 -7.95
C GLU A 72 -2.11 16.84 -8.19
N ILE A 73 -1.34 16.68 -9.27
CA ILE A 73 -0.29 17.63 -9.67
C ILE A 73 -0.83 18.47 -10.82
N HIS A 74 -0.99 19.76 -10.54
CA HIS A 74 -1.35 20.78 -11.53
C HIS A 74 -0.09 21.52 -11.93
N GLU A 75 0.53 21.09 -13.03
CA GLU A 75 1.66 21.82 -13.63
C GLU A 75 1.14 22.87 -14.60
N ARG A 76 1.71 24.08 -14.54
CA ARG A 76 1.38 25.14 -15.49
C ARG A 76 1.71 24.65 -16.90
N HIS A 77 0.75 24.68 -17.81
CA HIS A 77 0.84 24.17 -19.20
C HIS A 77 0.77 22.64 -19.39
N ARG A 78 0.43 21.85 -18.36
CA ARG A 78 0.07 20.43 -18.52
C ARG A 78 -1.32 20.13 -17.99
N ALA A 79 -1.95 19.10 -18.57
CA ALA A 79 -3.18 18.54 -18.02
C ALA A 79 -2.92 18.05 -16.59
N PRO A 80 -3.89 18.23 -15.68
CA PRO A 80 -3.76 17.76 -14.30
C PRO A 80 -3.53 16.24 -14.29
N ARG A 81 -2.50 15.79 -13.58
CA ARG A 81 -2.18 14.36 -13.46
C ARG A 81 -2.30 13.89 -12.02
N LYS A 82 -2.91 12.73 -11.85
CA LYS A 82 -2.99 12.04 -10.56
C LYS A 82 -1.76 11.16 -10.43
N VAL A 83 -0.99 11.38 -9.37
CA VAL A 83 0.09 10.48 -8.97
C VAL A 83 -0.38 9.66 -7.79
N TYR A 84 -0.07 8.36 -7.84
CA TYR A 84 -0.45 7.40 -6.82
C TYR A 84 0.81 6.98 -6.07
N CYS A 85 0.75 7.05 -4.74
CA CYS A 85 1.83 6.64 -3.87
C CYS A 85 1.31 5.60 -2.88
N LEU A 86 1.82 4.38 -2.94
CA LEU A 86 1.47 3.32 -1.99
C LEU A 86 2.14 3.63 -0.65
N THR A 87 1.36 4.02 0.34
CA THR A 87 1.85 4.42 1.66
C THR A 87 1.88 3.24 2.62
N ARG A 88 0.83 2.42 2.61
CA ARG A 88 0.66 1.34 3.58
C ARG A 88 0.01 0.12 2.95
N VAL A 89 0.42 -1.06 3.41
CA VAL A 89 -0.26 -2.32 3.13
C VAL A 89 -0.73 -2.87 4.47
N PHE A 90 -2.02 -3.20 4.57
CA PHE A 90 -2.56 -3.90 5.72
C PHE A 90 -2.44 -5.40 5.46
N ASP A 91 -1.65 -6.09 6.29
CA ASP A 91 -1.66 -7.55 6.32
C ASP A 91 -2.93 -7.99 7.06
N THR A 92 -3.72 -8.87 6.45
CA THR A 92 -4.95 -9.39 7.04
C THR A 92 -4.70 -10.29 8.25
N GLU A 93 -3.45 -10.60 8.59
CA GLU A 93 -3.10 -11.29 9.84
C GLU A 93 -3.06 -10.36 11.06
N ASP A 94 -3.18 -9.03 10.88
CA ASP A 94 -3.42 -8.09 11.98
C ASP A 94 -4.93 -7.87 12.22
N LEU A 95 -5.68 -8.97 12.34
CA LEU A 95 -6.88 -8.94 13.18
C LEU A 95 -6.35 -9.09 14.60
N GLY A 96 -5.91 -7.95 15.15
CA GLY A 96 -5.29 -7.83 16.46
C GLY A 96 -5.85 -8.83 17.44
N THR A 97 -4.99 -9.77 17.81
CA THR A 97 -5.10 -10.48 19.08
C THR A 97 -5.23 -9.38 20.14
N PRO A 98 -6.30 -9.33 20.95
CA PRO A 98 -6.30 -8.42 22.07
C PRO A 98 -5.08 -8.76 22.93
N GLU A 99 -4.19 -7.78 22.98
CA GLU A 99 -3.02 -7.66 23.81
C GLU A 99 -3.07 -8.59 25.04
N SER A 100 -2.11 -9.51 25.09
CA SER A 100 -1.80 -10.32 26.26
C SER A 100 -1.54 -9.39 27.45
N ILE A 101 -2.55 -9.18 28.30
CA ILE A 101 -2.36 -8.55 29.60
C ILE A 101 -1.29 -9.35 30.37
N PRO A 102 -0.19 -8.72 30.82
CA PRO A 102 0.76 -9.43 31.66
C PRO A 102 0.04 -9.82 32.95
N ALA A 103 0.20 -11.08 33.34
CA ALA A 103 -0.24 -11.62 34.61
C ALA A 103 0.26 -10.71 35.74
N ALA A 104 -0.64 -9.93 36.32
CA ALA A 104 -0.44 -9.35 37.64
C ALA A 104 -0.65 -10.49 38.64
N ALA A 105 0.45 -11.17 38.97
CA ALA A 105 0.56 -11.80 40.26
C ALA A 105 0.39 -10.71 41.34
N ILE A 106 -0.51 -10.95 42.29
CA ILE A 106 -0.42 -10.76 43.75
C ILE A 106 -1.81 -11.06 44.33
#